data_AF-A0A7W1L972-F1
#
_entry.id   AF-A0A7W1L972-F1
#
_cell.length_a   1.000
_cell.length_b   1.000
_cell.length_c   1.000
_cell.angle_alpha   90.00
_cell.angle_beta   90.00
_cell.angle_gamma   90.00
#
_symmetry.space_group_name_H-M   'P 1'
#
loop_
_entity.id
_entity.type
_entity.pdbx_description
1 polymer ?
#
loop_
_entity_poly.entity_id
_entity_poly.type
_entity_poly.pdbx_seq_one_letter_code
_entity_poly.pdbx_strand_id
1 'polypeptide(L)' 'DKEIVLQCKAGGRSAKAIEMLTRAGFKGKMSNLKGGITSWSNEVDASIPKY' A
#
# COMPACT_ATOMS: atom_id res chain seq x y z
N ASP A 1 -4.96 -6.29 18.00
CA ASP A 1 -4.02 -5.86 16.96
C ASP A 1 -4.62 -4.86 15.99
N LYS A 2 -3.82 -3.92 15.47
CA LYS A 2 -4.22 -3.01 14.38
C LYS A 2 -3.44 -3.39 13.12
N GLU A 3 -4.16 -3.61 12.02
CA GLU A 3 -3.54 -3.86 10.72
C GLU A 3 -3.11 -2.54 10.07
N ILE A 4 -1.92 -2.52 9.46
CA ILE A 4 -1.39 -1.36 8.74
C ILE A 4 -1.36 -1.68 7.26
N VAL A 5 -2.07 -0.89 6.46
CA VAL A 5 -2.05 -1.00 4.99
C VAL A 5 -1.27 0.19 4.42
N LEU A 6 -0.23 -0.10 3.65
CA LEU A 6 0.55 0.91 2.93
C LEU A 6 0.12 0.92 1.47
N GLN A 7 -0.10 2.11 0.93
CA GLN A 7 -0.45 2.30 -0.47
C GLN A 7 0.38 3.40 -1.10
N CYS A 8 0.59 3.28 -2.41
CA CYS A 8 1.10 4.37 -3.25
C CYS A 8 0.38 4.29 -4.61
N LYS A 9 0.80 5.10 -5.60
CA LYS A 9 0.20 5.10 -6.96
C LYS A 9 0.00 3.68 -7.55
N ALA A 10 1.07 2.89 -7.63
CA ALA A 10 1.08 1.59 -8.32
C ALA A 10 1.52 0.40 -7.44
N GLY A 11 1.66 0.59 -6.12
CA GLY A 11 2.08 -0.46 -5.17
C GLY A 11 3.59 -0.67 -4.99
N GLY A 12 4.46 -0.14 -5.88
CA GLY A 12 5.91 -0.35 -5.81
C GLY A 12 6.62 0.40 -4.67
N ARG A 13 6.27 1.67 -4.44
CA ARG A 13 6.89 2.49 -3.38
C ARG A 13 6.47 2.02 -1.98
N SER A 14 5.22 1.62 -1.83
CA SER A 14 4.69 1.08 -0.58
C SER A 14 5.31 -0.29 -0.24
N ALA A 15 5.60 -1.14 -1.24
CA ALA A 15 6.39 -2.36 -1.02
C ALA A 15 7.78 -2.04 -0.47
N LYS A 16 8.49 -1.09 -1.10
CA LYS A 16 9.82 -0.64 -0.63
C LYS A 16 9.76 -0.05 0.79
N ALA A 17 8.72 0.69 1.12
CA ALA A 17 8.52 1.22 2.47
C ALA A 17 8.33 0.11 3.51
N ILE A 18 7.57 -0.94 3.19
CA ILE A 18 7.42 -2.12 4.06
C ILE A 18 8.76 -2.80 4.29
N GLU A 19 9.58 -2.98 3.24
CA GLU A 19 10.93 -3.53 3.39
C GLU A 19 11.80 -2.68 4.33
N MET A 20 11.76 -1.35 4.17
CA MET A 20 12.52 -0.42 5.01
C MET A 20 12.07 -0.49 6.48
N LEU A 21 10.76 -0.50 6.73
CA LEU A 21 10.20 -0.60 8.08
C LEU A 21 10.52 -1.95 8.73
N THR A 22 10.45 -3.03 7.95
CA THR A 22 10.85 -4.36 8.40
C THR A 22 12.33 -4.39 8.80
N ARG A 23 13.22 -3.82 7.96
CA ARG A 23 14.65 -3.70 8.27
C ARG A 23 14.93 -2.81 9.48
N ALA A 24 14.08 -1.81 9.74
CA ALA A 24 14.17 -0.95 10.91
C ALA A 24 13.65 -1.62 12.21
N GLY A 25 13.18 -2.88 12.14
CA GLY A 25 12.71 -3.63 13.31
C GLY A 25 11.25 -3.39 13.67
N PHE A 26 10.46 -2.81 12.76
CA PHE A 26 9.02 -2.69 12.96
C PHE A 26 8.35 -4.07 13.01
N LYS A 27 7.59 -4.35 14.08
CA LYS A 27 7.00 -5.68 14.34
C LYS A 27 5.50 -5.78 14.04
N GLY A 28 4.85 -4.68 13.67
CA GLY A 28 3.42 -4.69 13.35
C GLY A 28 3.14 -5.37 12.01
N LYS A 29 1.95 -5.95 11.87
CA LYS A 29 1.48 -6.51 10.60
C LYS A 29 1.31 -5.38 9.58
N MET A 30 2.06 -5.48 8.48
CA MET A 30 2.00 -4.53 7.37
C MET A 30 1.58 -5.24 6.08
N SER A 31 0.63 -4.66 5.37
CA SER A 31 0.10 -5.15 4.10
C SER A 31 0.32 -4.11 3.01
N ASN A 32 0.73 -4.53 1.81
CA ASN A 32 0.84 -3.64 0.64
C ASN A 32 -0.46 -3.69 -0.18
N LEU A 33 -1.02 -2.54 -0.52
CA LEU A 33 -2.11 -2.50 -1.50
C LEU A 33 -1.55 -2.83 -2.89
N LYS A 34 -1.86 -4.02 -3.41
CA LYS A 34 -1.43 -4.47 -4.74
C LYS A 34 -1.98 -3.52 -5.80
N GLY A 35 -1.12 -3.08 -6.72
CA GLY A 35 -1.49 -2.13 -7.78
C GLY A 35 -1.78 -0.70 -7.29
N GLY A 36 -1.70 -0.44 -5.98
CA GLY A 36 -1.85 0.89 -5.41
C GLY A 36 -3.24 1.50 -5.58
N ILE A 37 -3.32 2.83 -5.40
CA ILE A 37 -4.58 3.56 -5.59
C ILE A 37 -5.11 3.44 -7.02
N THR A 38 -4.24 3.25 -8.03
CA THR A 38 -4.69 3.05 -9.42
C THR A 38 -5.53 1.78 -9.57
N SER A 39 -5.12 0.66 -8.97
CA SER A 39 -5.90 -0.58 -9.00
C SER A 39 -7.20 -0.43 -8.20
N TRP A 40 -7.16 0.23 -7.05
CA TRP A 40 -8.37 0.56 -6.30
C TRP A 40 -9.37 1.39 -7.12
N SER A 41 -8.90 2.45 -7.80
CA SER A 41 -9.73 3.27 -8.68
C SER A 41 -10.33 2.49 -9.85
N ASN A 42 -9.68 1.40 -10.30
CA ASN A 42 -10.17 0.59 -11.42
C ASN A 42 -11.13 -0.52 -10.96
N GLU A 43 -10.88 -1.11 -9.79
CA GLU A 43 -11.50 -2.37 -9.38
C GLU A 43 -12.52 -2.20 -8.24
N VAL A 44 -12.42 -1.12 -7.46
CA VAL A 44 -13.21 -0.94 -6.23
C VAL A 44 -14.03 0.35 -6.26
N ASP A 45 -13.39 1.49 -6.53
CA ASP A 45 -14.05 2.81 -6.48
C ASP A 45 -13.63 3.72 -7.64
N ALA A 46 -14.44 3.70 -8.70
CA ALA A 46 -14.23 4.51 -9.90
C ALA A 46 -14.40 6.02 -9.68
N SER A 47 -14.92 6.47 -8.53
CA SER A 47 -15.04 7.90 -8.23
C SER A 47 -13.69 8.53 -7.88
N ILE A 48 -12.70 7.74 -7.47
CA ILE A 48 -11.36 8.22 -7.11
C ILE A 48 -10.59 8.55 -8.40
N PRO A 49 -10.18 9.82 -8.62
CA PRO A 49 -9.46 10.23 -9.82
C PRO A 49 -8.10 9.55 -9.95
N LYS A 50 -7.74 9.20 -11.18
CA LYS A 50 -6.43 8.63 -11.54
C LYS A 50 -5.52 9.73 -12.08
N TYR A 51 -4.33 9.87 -11.51
CA TYR A 51 -3.29 10.82 -11.91
C TYR A 51 -1.89 10.22 -11.78
#